data_AF-A0A2E1JH91-F1
#
_entry.id   AF-A0A2E1JH91-F1
#
_cell.length_a   1.000
_cell.length_b   1.000
_cell.length_c   1.000
_cell.angle_alpha   90.00
_cell.angle_beta   90.00
_cell.angle_gamma   90.00
#
_symmetry.space_group_name_H-M   'P 1'
#
loop_
_entity.id
_entity.type
_entity.pdbx_description
1 polymer ?
#
loop_
_entity_poly.entity_id
_entity_poly.type
_entity_poly.pdbx_seq_one_letter_code
_entity_poly.pdbx_strand_id
1 'polypeptide(L)'
;YISSLYNIDQSIINQNGDLIIPDGADIFINQVLNNETSLNSGTDFYKSVSSILERKERLTENNLIIGSSITLNRNTQENFLDENFSQLSFKFEMVGNLFNALLRGGNLNSNNKVEISNILPSQYTKAEINYIKHILLNNGDVFAFRAFSGIAIPYGNSNYIPFTRSYYAGGSNDNRAWKAYKLGPGSSNNINEFNEANLKIAFNLEYRNKISGNLNGAFFVDFGNIWNVNDNVEDDSMTFNNLSDLSELAIGTGFGLRYDFNFFVLRLDTAFKTYNPAKEKSNRWFKDFSLNKAVFNIGINYPF
;
A
#
# COMPACT_ATOMS: atom_id res chain seq x y z
N TYR A 1 24.66 -13.89 -3.57
CA TYR A 1 25.54 -12.80 -3.08
C TYR A 1 25.56 -12.68 -1.56
N ILE A 2 24.43 -12.45 -0.87
CA ILE A 2 24.47 -12.36 0.61
C ILE A 2 24.98 -13.67 1.21
N SER A 3 24.47 -14.81 0.73
CA SER A 3 24.91 -16.13 1.15
C SER A 3 26.38 -16.42 0.89
N SER A 4 26.97 -15.93 -0.21
CA SER A 4 28.40 -16.15 -0.48
C SER A 4 29.33 -15.43 0.51
N LEU A 5 28.81 -14.48 1.28
CA LEU A 5 29.57 -13.74 2.30
C LEU A 5 29.30 -14.23 3.73
N TYR A 6 28.07 -14.68 4.00
CA TYR A 6 27.59 -14.90 5.37
C TYR A 6 27.12 -16.33 5.65
N ASN A 7 27.01 -17.17 4.63
CA ASN A 7 26.68 -18.58 4.84
C ASN A 7 27.88 -19.31 5.46
N ILE A 8 27.61 -20.05 6.52
CA ILE A 8 28.60 -20.87 7.24
C ILE A 8 28.39 -22.37 7.00
N ASP A 9 27.28 -22.75 6.38
CA ASP A 9 26.91 -24.14 6.14
C ASP A 9 27.17 -24.55 4.68
N GLN A 10 28.14 -25.43 4.45
CA GLN A 10 28.47 -25.92 3.11
C GLN A 10 27.47 -26.96 2.60
N SER A 11 26.64 -27.54 3.47
CA SER A 11 25.68 -28.58 3.08
C SER A 11 24.50 -28.03 2.26
N ILE A 12 24.24 -26.72 2.35
CA ILE A 12 23.13 -26.05 1.67
C ILE A 12 23.54 -25.41 0.33
N ILE A 13 24.76 -25.65 -0.13
CA ILE A 13 25.33 -25.11 -1.36
C ILE A 13 25.44 -26.21 -2.43
N ASN A 14 25.16 -25.87 -3.69
CA ASN A 14 25.31 -26.75 -4.85
C ASN A 14 26.75 -26.73 -5.42
N GLN A 15 27.01 -27.55 -6.45
CA GLN A 15 28.34 -27.65 -7.07
C GLN A 15 28.86 -26.34 -7.68
N ASN A 16 27.99 -25.38 -7.96
CA ASN A 16 28.33 -24.07 -8.53
C ASN A 16 28.58 -23.00 -7.45
N GLY A 17 28.43 -23.32 -6.17
CA GLY A 17 28.57 -22.35 -5.08
C GLY A 17 27.28 -21.57 -4.74
N ASP A 18 26.14 -21.92 -5.35
CA ASP A 18 24.86 -21.29 -5.07
C ASP A 18 24.04 -22.08 -4.04
N LEU A 19 23.14 -21.40 -3.33
CA LEU A 19 22.20 -22.09 -2.43
C LEU A 19 21.32 -23.07 -3.21
N ILE A 20 21.10 -24.25 -2.63
CA ILE A 20 20.15 -25.23 -3.16
C ILE A 20 18.73 -24.64 -3.07
N ILE A 21 17.97 -24.68 -4.16
CA ILE A 21 16.60 -24.13 -4.22
C ILE A 21 15.59 -25.29 -4.14
N PRO A 22 14.56 -25.21 -3.28
CA PRO A 22 14.30 -24.15 -2.30
C PRO A 22 15.00 -24.35 -0.95
N ASP A 23 15.33 -25.59 -0.59
CA ASP A 23 15.65 -25.97 0.80
C ASP A 23 16.86 -25.24 1.38
N GLY A 24 17.94 -25.12 0.62
CA GLY A 24 19.15 -24.41 1.06
C GLY A 24 18.93 -22.90 1.20
N ALA A 25 18.09 -22.31 0.34
CA ALA A 25 17.68 -20.91 0.47
C ALA A 25 16.87 -20.68 1.75
N ASP A 26 15.94 -21.59 2.06
CA ASP A 26 15.08 -21.49 3.24
C ASP A 26 15.86 -21.68 4.54
N ILE A 27 16.78 -22.64 4.57
CA ILE A 27 17.68 -22.85 5.70
C ILE A 27 18.53 -21.60 5.94
N PHE A 28 19.15 -21.04 4.89
CA PHE A 28 19.98 -19.84 5.03
C PHE A 28 19.17 -18.64 5.55
N ILE A 29 17.96 -18.42 5.01
CA ILE A 29 17.07 -17.36 5.48
C ILE A 29 16.78 -17.54 6.98
N ASN A 30 16.40 -18.76 7.40
CA ASN A 30 16.11 -19.05 8.80
C ASN A 30 17.33 -18.85 9.70
N GLN A 31 18.53 -19.27 9.27
CA GLN A 31 19.79 -19.04 9.99
C GLN A 31 20.03 -17.54 10.21
N VAL A 32 19.78 -16.70 9.21
CA VAL A 32 19.92 -15.24 9.34
C VAL A 32 18.90 -14.68 10.34
N LEU A 33 17.63 -15.05 10.23
CA LEU A 33 16.55 -14.52 11.07
C LEU A 33 16.61 -15.01 12.53
N ASN A 34 17.21 -16.18 12.77
CA ASN A 34 17.43 -16.75 14.10
C ASN A 34 18.75 -16.32 14.76
N ASN A 35 19.49 -15.38 14.17
CA ASN A 35 20.80 -14.90 14.65
C ASN A 35 21.89 -15.98 14.69
N GLU A 36 21.84 -16.96 13.77
CA GLU A 36 22.86 -18.01 13.63
C GLU A 36 24.00 -17.58 12.69
N THR A 37 23.88 -16.41 12.07
CA THR A 37 24.92 -15.77 11.25
C THR A 37 25.42 -14.48 11.90
N SER A 38 26.48 -13.89 11.35
CA SER A 38 26.98 -12.59 11.83
C SER A 38 26.11 -11.39 11.42
N LEU A 39 25.01 -11.60 10.68
CA LEU A 39 24.09 -10.54 10.28
C LEU A 39 23.18 -10.17 11.45
N ASN A 40 23.16 -8.88 11.80
CA ASN A 40 22.25 -8.35 12.81
C ASN A 40 21.06 -7.63 12.15
N SER A 41 19.97 -7.50 12.91
CA SER A 41 18.71 -6.86 12.49
C SER A 41 18.85 -5.40 12.03
N GLY A 42 19.92 -4.72 12.43
CA GLY A 42 20.23 -3.35 12.01
C GLY A 42 20.84 -3.25 10.61
N THR A 43 21.45 -4.33 10.10
CA THR A 43 22.16 -4.34 8.80
C THR A 43 21.22 -4.33 7.60
N ASP A 44 21.65 -3.70 6.49
CA ASP A 44 20.89 -3.69 5.24
C ASP A 44 20.79 -5.09 4.60
N PHE A 45 21.77 -5.96 4.82
CA PHE A 45 21.71 -7.34 4.37
C PHE A 45 20.67 -8.17 5.15
N TYR A 46 20.55 -8.00 6.46
CA TYR A 46 19.48 -8.64 7.22
C TYR A 46 18.10 -8.20 6.71
N LYS A 47 17.90 -6.88 6.54
CA LYS A 47 16.64 -6.35 6.00
C LYS A 47 16.34 -6.93 4.61
N SER A 48 17.36 -7.05 3.76
CA SER A 48 17.21 -7.67 2.44
C SER A 48 16.78 -9.13 2.53
N VAL A 49 17.36 -9.91 3.45
CA VAL A 49 16.97 -11.32 3.67
C VAL A 49 15.54 -11.41 4.20
N SER A 50 15.17 -10.59 5.18
CA SER A 50 13.80 -10.52 5.71
C SER A 50 12.79 -10.18 4.61
N SER A 51 13.10 -9.19 3.76
CA SER A 51 12.25 -8.81 2.62
C SER A 51 12.13 -9.91 1.56
N ILE A 52 13.20 -10.70 1.34
CA ILE A 52 13.16 -11.85 0.42
C ILE A 52 12.21 -12.92 0.95
N LEU A 53 12.27 -13.26 2.24
CA LEU A 53 11.34 -14.20 2.86
C LEU A 53 9.90 -13.72 2.74
N GLU A 54 9.64 -12.47 3.15
CA GLU A 54 8.33 -11.85 3.08
C GLU A 54 7.76 -11.90 1.65
N ARG A 55 8.58 -11.57 0.65
CA ARG A 55 8.17 -11.63 -0.76
C ARG A 55 7.86 -13.07 -1.18
N LYS A 56 8.67 -14.05 -0.78
CA LYS A 56 8.44 -15.47 -1.08
C LYS A 56 7.10 -15.90 -0.52
N GLU A 57 6.85 -15.67 0.77
CA GLU A 57 5.60 -16.06 1.45
C GLU A 57 4.38 -15.50 0.71
N ARG A 58 4.39 -14.20 0.39
CA ARG A 58 3.30 -13.54 -0.35
C ARG A 58 3.08 -14.10 -1.75
N LEU A 59 4.16 -14.42 -2.48
CA LEU A 59 4.05 -14.94 -3.86
C LEU A 59 3.65 -16.41 -3.91
N THR A 60 3.88 -17.16 -2.83
CA THR A 60 3.54 -18.59 -2.73
C THR A 60 2.27 -18.86 -1.92
N GLU A 61 1.60 -17.81 -1.43
CA GLU A 61 0.39 -17.93 -0.64
C GLU A 61 -0.78 -18.48 -1.48
N ASN A 62 -1.38 -19.57 -1.01
CA ASN A 62 -2.54 -20.19 -1.65
C ASN A 62 -3.83 -19.53 -1.15
N ASN A 63 -4.37 -18.61 -1.96
CA ASN A 63 -5.62 -17.92 -1.66
C ASN A 63 -6.74 -18.33 -2.63
N LEU A 64 -7.86 -18.83 -2.11
CA LEU A 64 -9.09 -19.02 -2.90
C LEU A 64 -10.10 -17.92 -2.58
N ILE A 65 -10.25 -16.97 -3.51
CA ILE A 65 -11.06 -15.76 -3.34
C ILE A 65 -12.22 -15.79 -4.33
N ILE A 66 -13.42 -16.14 -3.86
CA ILE A 66 -14.65 -16.16 -4.66
C ILE A 66 -15.66 -15.21 -4.03
N GLY A 67 -16.14 -14.25 -4.79
CA GLY A 67 -17.06 -13.24 -4.28
C GLY A 67 -17.85 -12.52 -5.35
N SER A 68 -18.75 -11.65 -4.91
CA SER A 68 -19.53 -10.75 -5.74
C SER A 68 -19.24 -9.31 -5.36
N SER A 69 -19.33 -8.40 -6.31
CA SER A 69 -19.16 -6.96 -6.07
C SER A 69 -20.14 -6.13 -6.86
N ILE A 70 -20.58 -5.02 -6.28
CA ILE A 70 -21.34 -3.97 -6.95
C ILE A 70 -20.52 -2.68 -6.93
N THR A 71 -20.48 -1.97 -8.06
CA THR A 71 -19.83 -0.66 -8.15
C THR A 71 -20.83 0.34 -8.73
N LEU A 72 -21.05 1.44 -8.01
CA LEU A 72 -21.89 2.55 -8.42
C LEU A 72 -20.98 3.72 -8.77
N ASN A 73 -21.08 4.20 -10.01
CA ASN A 73 -20.27 5.32 -10.51
C ASN A 73 -21.18 6.45 -10.96
N ARG A 74 -20.89 7.66 -10.47
CA ARG A 74 -21.44 8.91 -11.00
C ARG A 74 -20.29 9.76 -11.49
N ASN A 75 -20.27 10.07 -12.78
CA ASN A 75 -19.26 10.92 -13.41
C ASN A 75 -19.97 12.06 -14.14
N THR A 76 -19.60 13.30 -13.84
CA THR A 76 -20.11 14.49 -14.55
C THR A 76 -19.16 14.99 -15.63
N GLN A 77 -18.01 14.35 -15.82
CA GLN A 77 -17.02 14.75 -16.81
C GLN A 77 -17.55 14.52 -18.21
N GLU A 78 -17.59 15.58 -19.03
CA GLU A 78 -18.14 15.49 -20.39
C GLU A 78 -17.15 14.91 -21.38
N ASN A 79 -15.86 15.24 -21.24
CA ASN A 79 -14.78 14.78 -22.11
C ASN A 79 -13.42 14.82 -21.37
N PHE A 80 -12.36 14.33 -22.00
CA PHE A 80 -11.04 14.22 -21.37
C PHE A 80 -10.33 15.56 -21.12
N LEU A 81 -10.79 16.66 -21.73
CA LEU A 81 -10.28 18.02 -21.53
C LEU A 81 -11.08 18.81 -20.49
N ASP A 82 -12.19 18.25 -19.99
CA ASP A 82 -13.02 18.89 -18.97
C ASP A 82 -12.27 18.91 -17.63
N GLU A 83 -11.98 20.11 -17.14
CA GLU A 83 -11.30 20.38 -15.87
C GLU A 83 -12.26 20.91 -14.79
N ASN A 84 -13.58 20.78 -14.98
CA ASN A 84 -14.58 21.13 -13.97
C ASN A 84 -15.66 20.04 -13.84
N PHE A 85 -15.28 18.93 -13.24
CA PHE A 85 -16.16 17.78 -13.07
C PHE A 85 -16.11 17.24 -11.65
N SER A 86 -17.00 16.29 -11.33
CA SER A 86 -16.86 15.42 -10.18
C SER A 86 -17.10 13.96 -10.56
N GLN A 87 -16.39 13.07 -9.87
CA GLN A 87 -16.55 11.62 -9.96
C GLN A 87 -16.78 11.07 -8.56
N LEU A 88 -17.78 10.22 -8.40
CA LEU A 88 -18.05 9.46 -7.19
C LEU A 88 -18.16 7.99 -7.56
N SER A 89 -17.32 7.16 -6.94
CA SER A 89 -17.37 5.70 -7.04
C SER A 89 -17.60 5.12 -5.65
N PHE A 90 -18.64 4.30 -5.51
CA PHE A 90 -18.85 3.45 -4.35
C PHE A 90 -18.76 2.00 -4.80
N LYS A 91 -17.90 1.21 -4.14
CA LYS A 91 -17.77 -0.23 -4.38
C LYS A 91 -18.05 -0.98 -3.10
N PHE A 92 -18.83 -2.05 -3.22
CA PHE A 92 -19.08 -3.01 -2.15
C PHE A 92 -18.83 -4.42 -2.67
N GLU A 93 -18.13 -5.23 -1.89
CA GLU A 93 -17.68 -6.57 -2.25
C GLU A 93 -17.93 -7.53 -1.08
N MET A 94 -18.52 -8.69 -1.37
CA MET A 94 -18.73 -9.79 -0.43
C MET A 94 -18.01 -11.03 -0.95
N VAL A 95 -17.10 -11.56 -0.15
CA VAL A 95 -16.25 -12.69 -0.53
C VAL A 95 -16.50 -13.85 0.42
N GLY A 96 -16.61 -15.05 -0.14
CA GLY A 96 -16.71 -16.30 0.60
C GLY A 96 -18.09 -16.60 1.17
N ASN A 97 -19.01 -15.62 1.33
CA ASN A 97 -20.30 -15.84 2.01
C ASN A 97 -21.12 -16.98 1.39
N LEU A 98 -21.49 -16.87 0.11
CA LEU A 98 -22.27 -17.90 -0.57
C LEU A 98 -21.45 -19.16 -0.82
N PHE A 99 -20.19 -19.00 -1.22
CA PHE A 99 -19.29 -20.10 -1.54
C PHE A 99 -19.07 -21.03 -0.33
N ASN A 100 -18.68 -20.47 0.81
CA ASN A 100 -18.45 -21.22 2.05
C ASN A 100 -19.74 -21.81 2.59
N ALA A 101 -20.87 -21.10 2.47
CA ALA A 101 -22.17 -21.62 2.90
C ALA A 101 -22.57 -22.90 2.13
N LEU A 102 -22.37 -22.93 0.81
CA LEU A 102 -22.68 -24.09 -0.02
C LEU A 102 -21.75 -25.29 0.26
N LEU A 103 -20.48 -25.02 0.57
CA LEU A 103 -19.47 -26.07 0.77
C LEU A 103 -19.38 -26.58 2.20
N ARG A 104 -20.04 -25.91 3.16
CA ARG A 104 -19.97 -26.23 4.58
C ARG A 104 -20.37 -27.66 4.91
N GLY A 105 -21.35 -28.22 4.21
CA GLY A 105 -21.98 -29.50 4.55
C GLY A 105 -21.08 -30.75 4.46
N GLY A 106 -19.85 -30.64 3.96
CA GLY A 106 -18.94 -31.79 3.85
C GLY A 106 -17.45 -31.44 3.83
N ASN A 107 -17.08 -30.17 4.03
CA ASN A 107 -15.71 -29.69 3.88
C ASN A 107 -15.23 -28.95 5.14
N LEU A 108 -15.69 -29.36 6.33
CA LEU A 108 -15.24 -28.76 7.59
C LEU A 108 -14.01 -29.46 8.12
N ASN A 109 -13.03 -28.66 8.56
CA ASN A 109 -11.87 -29.16 9.28
C ASN A 109 -12.07 -29.17 10.80
N SER A 110 -11.03 -29.54 11.55
CA SER A 110 -11.06 -29.62 13.01
C SER A 110 -11.38 -28.29 13.71
N ASN A 111 -11.16 -27.16 13.03
CA ASN A 111 -11.43 -25.81 13.54
C ASN A 111 -12.80 -25.27 13.09
N ASN A 112 -13.68 -26.14 12.56
CA ASN A 112 -14.99 -25.77 12.01
C ASN A 112 -14.91 -24.73 10.87
N LYS A 113 -13.81 -24.72 10.12
CA LYS A 113 -13.61 -23.91 8.92
C LYS A 113 -13.82 -24.74 7.67
N VAL A 114 -14.34 -24.12 6.61
CA VAL A 114 -14.42 -24.70 5.27
C VAL A 114 -13.03 -24.80 4.70
N GLU A 115 -12.63 -26.01 4.32
CA GLU A 115 -11.31 -26.34 3.77
C GLU A 115 -11.46 -27.28 2.57
N ILE A 116 -10.85 -26.91 1.45
CA ILE A 116 -10.87 -27.70 0.22
C ILE A 116 -9.43 -27.87 -0.26
N SER A 117 -8.97 -29.12 -0.38
CA SER A 117 -7.61 -29.42 -0.84
C SER A 117 -6.53 -28.67 -0.07
N ASN A 118 -6.67 -28.58 1.26
CA ASN A 118 -5.79 -27.84 2.17
C ASN A 118 -5.75 -26.32 1.96
N ILE A 119 -6.77 -25.77 1.30
CA ILE A 119 -6.94 -24.32 1.10
C ILE A 119 -8.17 -23.87 1.88
N LEU A 120 -8.01 -22.82 2.68
CA LEU A 120 -9.10 -22.14 3.37
C LEU A 120 -9.61 -21.00 2.46
N PRO A 121 -10.81 -21.11 1.85
CA PRO A 121 -11.32 -20.03 1.01
C PRO A 121 -11.54 -18.76 1.84
N SER A 122 -11.16 -17.61 1.28
CA SER A 122 -11.24 -16.33 1.97
C SER A 122 -12.68 -15.93 2.25
N GLN A 123 -12.93 -15.26 3.37
CA GLN A 123 -14.24 -14.71 3.71
C GLN A 123 -14.14 -13.34 4.36
N TYR A 124 -14.67 -12.32 3.68
CA TYR A 124 -14.63 -10.94 4.12
C TYR A 124 -15.67 -10.08 3.39
N THR A 125 -15.96 -8.90 3.94
CA THR A 125 -16.71 -7.84 3.26
C THR A 125 -15.79 -6.64 3.08
N LYS A 126 -15.85 -6.00 1.91
CA LYS A 126 -15.04 -4.83 1.58
C LYS A 126 -15.90 -3.71 1.02
N ALA A 127 -15.68 -2.49 1.48
CA ALA A 127 -16.34 -1.30 1.01
C ALA A 127 -15.32 -0.20 0.69
N GLU A 128 -15.51 0.49 -0.42
CA GLU A 128 -14.64 1.56 -0.90
C GLU A 128 -15.49 2.75 -1.36
N ILE A 129 -15.04 3.96 -1.03
CA ILE A 129 -15.56 5.21 -1.55
C ILE A 129 -14.40 6.02 -2.13
N ASN A 130 -14.56 6.49 -3.37
CA ASN A 130 -13.60 7.35 -4.05
C ASN A 130 -14.34 8.55 -4.63
N TYR A 131 -13.89 9.75 -4.28
CA TYR A 131 -14.44 11.00 -4.79
C TYR A 131 -13.34 11.86 -5.38
N ILE A 132 -13.57 12.38 -6.58
CA ILE A 132 -12.67 13.30 -7.29
C ILE A 132 -13.48 14.54 -7.66
N LYS A 133 -12.90 15.73 -7.47
CA LYS A 133 -13.47 17.00 -7.90
C LYS A 133 -12.39 17.88 -8.49
N HIS A 134 -12.59 18.33 -9.72
CA HIS A 134 -11.83 19.43 -10.30
C HIS A 134 -12.70 20.68 -10.34
N ILE A 135 -12.10 21.82 -10.06
CA ILE A 135 -12.72 23.14 -10.13
C ILE A 135 -11.81 24.02 -11.00
N LEU A 136 -12.27 24.32 -12.21
CA LEU A 136 -11.66 25.32 -13.08
C LEU A 136 -11.98 26.71 -12.53
N LEU A 137 -10.94 27.49 -12.28
CA LEU A 137 -11.04 28.87 -11.83
C LEU A 137 -11.11 29.84 -13.02
N ASN A 138 -11.58 31.06 -12.77
CA ASN A 138 -11.75 32.10 -13.80
C ASN A 138 -10.45 32.50 -14.50
N ASN A 139 -9.30 32.30 -13.85
CA ASN A 139 -7.97 32.60 -14.40
C ASN A 139 -7.37 31.42 -15.20
N GLY A 140 -8.10 30.30 -15.33
CA GLY A 140 -7.65 29.10 -16.02
C GLY A 140 -6.89 28.10 -15.14
N ASP A 141 -6.68 28.41 -13.86
CA ASP A 141 -6.06 27.47 -12.91
C ASP A 141 -7.07 26.40 -12.47
N VAL A 142 -6.57 25.28 -11.95
CA VAL A 142 -7.40 24.16 -11.49
C VAL A 142 -7.09 23.81 -10.05
N PHE A 143 -8.12 23.75 -9.22
CA PHE A 143 -8.06 23.04 -7.94
C PHE A 143 -8.59 21.63 -8.13
N ALA A 144 -7.73 20.64 -7.90
CA ALA A 144 -8.06 19.23 -7.94
C ALA A 144 -8.06 18.65 -6.53
N PHE A 145 -9.08 17.85 -6.23
CA PHE A 145 -9.28 17.18 -4.97
C PHE A 145 -9.59 15.70 -5.20
N ARG A 146 -9.01 14.85 -4.36
CA ARG A 146 -9.41 13.45 -4.23
C ARG A 146 -9.57 13.06 -2.77
N ALA A 147 -10.60 12.28 -2.47
CA ALA A 147 -10.79 11.59 -1.21
C ALA A 147 -11.03 10.10 -1.48
N PHE A 148 -10.30 9.24 -0.79
CA PHE A 148 -10.46 7.81 -0.83
C PHE A 148 -10.54 7.25 0.60
N SER A 149 -11.52 6.39 0.84
CA SER A 149 -11.58 5.58 2.04
C SER A 149 -12.03 4.18 1.68
N GLY A 150 -11.42 3.18 2.31
CA GLY A 150 -11.75 1.79 2.07
C GLY A 150 -11.50 0.95 3.29
N ILE A 151 -12.40 -0.01 3.56
CA ILE A 151 -12.30 -0.94 4.68
C ILE A 151 -12.65 -2.35 4.21
N ALA A 152 -11.90 -3.34 4.67
CA ALA A 152 -12.14 -4.76 4.45
C ALA A 152 -12.12 -5.47 5.80
N ILE A 153 -13.20 -6.19 6.13
CA ILE A 153 -13.34 -6.87 7.41
C ILE A 153 -13.39 -8.39 7.17
N PRO A 154 -12.37 -9.16 7.58
CA PRO A 154 -12.41 -10.61 7.53
C PRO A 154 -13.35 -11.17 8.61
N TYR A 155 -13.99 -12.31 8.33
CA TYR A 155 -14.82 -13.00 9.30
C TYR A 155 -15.09 -14.46 8.89
N GLY A 156 -15.58 -15.26 9.83
CA GLY A 156 -16.00 -16.64 9.58
C GLY A 156 -14.80 -17.52 9.21
N ASN A 157 -14.65 -17.82 7.93
CA ASN A 157 -13.58 -18.69 7.45
C ASN A 157 -12.18 -18.04 7.51
N SER A 158 -12.10 -16.71 7.54
CA SER A 158 -10.85 -15.95 7.57
C SER A 158 -10.80 -15.00 8.75
N ASN A 159 -9.59 -14.77 9.25
CA ASN A 159 -9.25 -13.73 10.22
C ASN A 159 -8.29 -12.70 9.63
N TYR A 160 -8.00 -12.76 8.33
CA TYR A 160 -7.16 -11.81 7.61
C TYR A 160 -7.64 -11.55 6.19
N ILE A 161 -7.20 -10.42 5.62
CA ILE A 161 -7.39 -10.08 4.21
C ILE A 161 -6.18 -10.54 3.39
N PRO A 162 -6.36 -11.34 2.34
CA PRO A 162 -5.26 -11.74 1.45
C PRO A 162 -4.51 -10.53 0.89
N PHE A 163 -3.19 -10.64 0.74
CA PHE A 163 -2.33 -9.53 0.28
C PHE A 163 -2.84 -8.84 -0.98
N THR A 164 -3.33 -9.61 -1.96
CA THR A 164 -3.86 -9.10 -3.25
C THR A 164 -5.15 -8.28 -3.12
N ARG A 165 -5.78 -8.30 -1.93
CA ARG A 165 -7.02 -7.61 -1.59
C ARG A 165 -6.85 -6.54 -0.51
N SER A 166 -5.71 -6.53 0.18
CA SER A 166 -5.34 -5.50 1.17
C SER A 166 -5.02 -4.15 0.50
N TYR A 167 -5.02 -3.08 1.29
CA TYR A 167 -4.64 -1.75 0.84
C TYR A 167 -3.16 -1.48 1.15
N TYR A 168 -2.54 -0.68 0.30
CA TYR A 168 -1.22 -0.09 0.55
C TYR A 168 -1.28 1.43 0.41
N ALA A 169 -0.26 2.13 0.90
CA ALA A 169 -0.13 3.57 0.74
C ALA A 169 1.26 4.01 0.23
N GLY A 170 1.29 5.23 -0.29
CA GLY A 170 2.45 5.83 -0.94
C GLY A 170 2.48 5.60 -2.46
N GLY A 171 3.27 6.41 -3.16
CA GLY A 171 3.43 6.37 -4.62
C GLY A 171 2.90 7.63 -5.32
N SER A 172 3.11 7.70 -6.64
CA SER A 172 2.88 8.90 -7.45
C SER A 172 1.42 9.39 -7.51
N ASN A 173 0.46 8.49 -7.26
CA ASN A 173 -0.98 8.74 -7.33
C ASN A 173 -1.69 8.60 -5.96
N ASP A 174 -0.92 8.54 -4.88
CA ASP A 174 -1.41 8.43 -3.52
C ASP A 174 -0.71 9.49 -2.65
N ASN A 175 0.03 9.11 -1.61
CA ASN A 175 0.92 10.03 -0.92
C ASN A 175 2.31 10.07 -1.59
N ARG A 176 2.59 11.15 -2.33
CA ARG A 176 3.81 11.25 -3.16
C ARG A 176 5.12 11.32 -2.39
N ALA A 177 5.07 11.67 -1.11
CA ALA A 177 6.24 11.76 -0.25
C ALA A 177 6.74 10.40 0.26
N TRP A 178 6.02 9.32 -0.03
CA TRP A 178 6.45 7.94 0.23
C TRP A 178 6.48 7.14 -1.07
N LYS A 179 7.42 6.20 -1.16
CA LYS A 179 7.39 5.19 -2.21
C LYS A 179 6.17 4.27 -2.00
N ALA A 180 5.71 3.63 -3.07
CA ALA A 180 4.64 2.64 -2.97
C ALA A 180 4.98 1.58 -1.91
N TYR A 181 3.99 1.21 -1.09
CA TYR A 181 4.10 0.27 0.03
C TYR A 181 4.99 0.71 1.19
N LYS A 182 5.48 1.96 1.22
CA LYS A 182 6.36 2.43 2.29
C LYS A 182 5.69 3.33 3.32
N LEU A 183 4.37 3.52 3.22
CA LEU A 183 3.59 4.30 4.17
C LEU A 183 2.65 3.41 4.97
N GLY A 184 2.67 3.56 6.30
CA GLY A 184 1.88 2.79 7.26
C GLY A 184 2.43 1.39 7.51
N PRO A 185 1.67 0.52 8.22
CA PRO A 185 0.40 0.85 8.87
C PRO A 185 0.56 1.73 10.11
N GLY A 186 -0.38 2.63 10.35
CA GLY A 186 -0.42 3.51 11.52
C GLY A 186 0.87 4.28 11.77
N SER A 187 1.35 4.25 13.01
CA SER A 187 2.63 4.82 13.43
C SER A 187 3.78 3.80 13.45
N SER A 188 3.58 2.60 12.91
CA SER A 188 4.65 1.61 12.84
C SER A 188 5.80 2.05 11.94
N ASN A 189 7.02 1.68 12.32
CA ASN A 189 8.23 1.82 11.50
C ASN A 189 8.64 0.45 10.95
N ASN A 190 7.71 -0.20 10.24
CA ASN A 190 7.90 -1.54 9.72
C ASN A 190 9.05 -1.58 8.69
N ILE A 191 9.93 -2.58 8.81
CA ILE A 191 11.05 -2.82 7.89
C ILE A 191 10.65 -3.62 6.65
N ASN A 192 9.40 -4.09 6.60
CA ASN A 192 8.85 -4.88 5.51
C ASN A 192 9.01 -4.20 4.14
N GLU A 193 9.10 -5.04 3.12
CA GLU A 193 9.10 -4.61 1.74
C GLU A 193 7.74 -4.05 1.36
N PHE A 194 6.67 -4.76 1.76
CA PHE A 194 5.30 -4.41 1.47
C PHE A 194 4.57 -4.11 2.77
N ASN A 195 4.16 -2.85 2.94
CA ASN A 195 3.24 -2.49 4.02
C ASN A 195 1.82 -2.47 3.48
N GLU A 196 0.94 -3.23 4.14
CA GLU A 196 -0.46 -3.33 3.81
C GLU A 196 -1.31 -3.38 5.07
N ALA A 197 -2.58 -3.04 4.90
CA ALA A 197 -3.57 -3.18 5.94
C ALA A 197 -4.98 -3.24 5.33
N ASN A 198 -5.99 -3.42 6.17
CA ASN A 198 -7.36 -3.62 5.71
C ASN A 198 -8.28 -2.39 5.87
N LEU A 199 -7.78 -1.29 6.44
CA LEU A 199 -8.38 0.06 6.40
C LEU A 199 -7.42 1.03 5.69
N LYS A 200 -7.93 1.89 4.81
CA LYS A 200 -7.19 2.97 4.17
C LYS A 200 -7.99 4.25 4.18
N ILE A 201 -7.32 5.36 4.50
CA ILE A 201 -7.84 6.71 4.34
C ILE A 201 -6.80 7.54 3.59
N ALA A 202 -7.21 8.24 2.54
CA ALA A 202 -6.34 9.11 1.76
C ALA A 202 -7.09 10.34 1.25
N PHE A 203 -6.42 11.50 1.29
CA PHE A 203 -6.93 12.77 0.77
C PHE A 203 -5.83 13.49 0.02
N ASN A 204 -6.13 14.03 -1.16
CA ASN A 204 -5.17 14.75 -1.98
C ASN A 204 -5.75 16.10 -2.39
N LEU A 205 -4.93 17.14 -2.29
CA LEU A 205 -5.22 18.49 -2.75
C LEU A 205 -4.10 18.92 -3.69
N GLU A 206 -4.46 19.40 -4.88
CA GLU A 206 -3.51 19.92 -5.86
C GLU A 206 -4.04 21.22 -6.47
N TYR A 207 -3.20 22.25 -6.47
CA TYR A 207 -3.43 23.49 -7.20
C TYR A 207 -2.53 23.50 -8.43
N ARG A 208 -3.12 23.64 -9.62
CA ARG A 208 -2.43 23.62 -10.91
C ARG A 208 -2.55 25.00 -11.54
N ASN A 209 -1.43 25.59 -11.93
CA ASN A 209 -1.39 26.92 -12.53
C ASN A 209 -0.63 26.91 -13.85
N LYS A 210 -1.02 27.76 -14.80
CA LYS A 210 -0.28 27.90 -16.05
C LYS A 210 1.01 28.70 -15.82
N ILE A 211 2.15 28.20 -16.29
CA ILE A 211 3.43 28.91 -16.23
C ILE A 211 3.70 29.59 -17.57
N SER A 212 3.81 28.80 -18.65
CA SER A 212 4.06 29.31 -20.01
C SER A 212 3.80 28.22 -21.06
N GLY A 213 3.16 28.58 -22.18
CA GLY A 213 2.87 27.63 -23.26
C GLY A 213 2.10 26.40 -22.76
N ASN A 214 2.69 25.22 -22.89
CA ASN A 214 2.16 23.94 -22.42
C ASN A 214 2.71 23.49 -21.07
N LEU A 215 3.51 24.34 -20.41
CA LEU A 215 4.07 24.07 -19.10
C LEU A 215 3.17 24.65 -18.01
N ASN A 216 2.71 23.77 -17.12
CA ASN A 216 1.95 24.11 -15.92
C ASN A 216 2.75 23.74 -14.66
N GLY A 217 2.53 24.49 -13.60
CA GLY A 217 3.01 24.20 -12.25
C GLY A 217 1.93 23.48 -11.45
N ALA A 218 2.36 22.75 -10.42
CA ALA A 218 1.48 22.14 -9.45
C ALA A 218 2.04 22.30 -8.03
N PHE A 219 1.19 22.61 -7.07
CA PHE A 219 1.48 22.52 -5.63
C PHE A 219 0.49 21.57 -4.98
N PHE A 220 0.96 20.72 -4.08
CA PHE A 220 0.10 19.69 -3.53
C PHE A 220 0.33 19.37 -2.07
N VAL A 221 -0.73 18.85 -1.46
CA VAL A 221 -0.74 18.27 -0.11
C VAL A 221 -1.46 16.93 -0.18
N ASP A 222 -0.78 15.88 0.25
CA ASP A 222 -1.29 14.52 0.29
C ASP A 222 -1.35 14.05 1.75
N PHE A 223 -2.53 13.61 2.18
CA PHE A 223 -2.77 12.98 3.46
C PHE A 223 -3.07 11.51 3.23
N GLY A 224 -2.57 10.63 4.09
CA GLY A 224 -3.06 9.26 4.09
C GLY A 224 -2.34 8.34 5.04
N ASN A 225 -2.99 7.23 5.34
CA ASN A 225 -2.40 6.09 6.03
C ASN A 225 -3.27 4.83 5.81
N ILE A 226 -2.75 3.70 6.26
CA ILE A 226 -3.44 2.41 6.31
C ILE A 226 -3.35 1.86 7.74
N TRP A 227 -4.33 1.06 8.15
CA TRP A 227 -4.38 0.43 9.48
C TRP A 227 -5.07 -0.92 9.42
N ASN A 228 -4.82 -1.77 10.41
CA ASN A 228 -5.54 -3.02 10.60
C ASN A 228 -6.76 -2.81 11.51
N VAL A 229 -7.90 -3.38 11.13
CA VAL A 229 -9.17 -3.32 11.87
C VAL A 229 -9.79 -4.70 11.86
N ASN A 230 -10.06 -5.26 13.04
CA ASN A 230 -10.68 -6.59 13.20
C ASN A 230 -10.00 -7.67 12.35
N ASP A 231 -8.67 -7.70 12.39
CA ASP A 231 -7.80 -8.64 11.66
C ASP A 231 -6.92 -9.43 12.65
N ASN A 232 -5.97 -10.22 12.16
CA ASN A 232 -5.02 -11.02 12.93
C ASN A 232 -3.81 -10.21 13.46
N VAL A 233 -3.72 -8.92 13.15
CA VAL A 233 -2.66 -8.03 13.63
C VAL A 233 -3.05 -7.41 14.97
N GLU A 234 -2.25 -7.65 16.00
CA GLU A 234 -2.49 -7.19 17.38
C GLU A 234 -1.60 -6.00 17.81
N ASP A 235 -0.67 -5.55 16.97
CA ASP A 235 0.21 -4.42 17.28
C ASP A 235 -0.56 -3.09 17.22
N ASP A 236 -0.71 -2.44 18.38
CA ASP A 236 -1.38 -1.14 18.54
C ASP A 236 -0.82 -0.02 17.65
N SER A 237 0.44 -0.10 17.22
CA SER A 237 1.03 0.88 16.28
C SER A 237 0.58 0.67 14.83
N MET A 238 -0.05 -0.47 14.53
CA MET A 238 -0.54 -0.86 13.21
C MET A 238 -2.06 -0.93 13.12
N THR A 239 -2.77 -0.90 14.24
CA THR A 239 -4.23 -1.06 14.30
C THR A 239 -4.96 0.28 14.42
N PHE A 240 -6.22 0.32 13.98
CA PHE A 240 -7.11 1.45 14.20
C PHE A 240 -8.13 1.05 15.26
N ASN A 241 -7.81 1.40 16.50
CA ASN A 241 -8.58 1.08 17.69
C ASN A 241 -9.62 2.17 17.99
N ASN A 242 -9.30 3.44 17.68
CA ASN A 242 -10.18 4.57 17.98
C ASN A 242 -9.87 5.81 17.12
N LEU A 243 -10.69 6.85 17.24
CA LEU A 243 -10.54 8.07 16.42
C LEU A 243 -9.25 8.85 16.68
N SER A 244 -8.54 8.64 17.79
CA SER A 244 -7.24 9.29 18.02
C SER A 244 -6.13 8.78 17.10
N ASP A 245 -6.30 7.58 16.52
CA ASP A 245 -5.36 7.00 15.56
C ASP A 245 -5.36 7.79 14.23
N LEU A 246 -6.39 8.62 13.98
CA LEU A 246 -6.37 9.60 12.88
C LEU A 246 -5.22 10.63 13.01
N SER A 247 -4.65 10.81 14.22
CA SER A 247 -3.43 11.60 14.41
C SER A 247 -2.20 11.01 13.73
N GLU A 248 -2.29 9.78 13.24
CA GLU A 248 -1.25 9.08 12.49
C GLU A 248 -1.36 9.29 10.98
N LEU A 249 -2.33 10.08 10.48
CA LEU A 249 -2.36 10.45 9.07
C LEU A 249 -1.05 11.13 8.64
N ALA A 250 -0.31 10.51 7.73
CA ALA A 250 0.92 11.08 7.22
C ALA A 250 0.62 12.24 6.27
N ILE A 251 1.47 13.26 6.29
CA ILE A 251 1.32 14.46 5.45
C ILE A 251 2.54 14.56 4.53
N GLY A 252 2.29 14.46 3.23
CA GLY A 252 3.24 14.79 2.17
C GLY A 252 2.89 16.15 1.58
N THR A 253 3.89 16.98 1.31
CA THR A 253 3.69 18.20 0.50
C THR A 253 4.72 18.25 -0.60
N GLY A 254 4.43 18.99 -1.65
CA GLY A 254 5.39 19.14 -2.73
C GLY A 254 4.93 20.06 -3.82
N PHE A 255 5.76 20.10 -4.85
CA PHE A 255 5.51 20.84 -6.06
C PHE A 255 5.86 19.98 -7.27
N GLY A 256 5.30 20.34 -8.41
CA GLY A 256 5.49 19.60 -9.64
C GLY A 256 5.42 20.47 -10.88
N LEU A 257 5.94 19.90 -11.96
CA LEU A 257 5.80 20.41 -13.31
C LEU A 257 4.91 19.45 -14.11
N ARG A 258 4.12 20.03 -15.00
CA ARG A 258 3.24 19.32 -15.93
C ARG A 258 3.51 19.85 -17.32
N TYR A 259 3.88 18.98 -18.23
CA TYR A 259 4.01 19.33 -19.64
C TYR A 259 2.88 18.67 -20.42
N ASP A 260 2.05 19.50 -21.05
CA ASP A 260 0.88 19.07 -21.79
C ASP A 260 1.23 18.80 -23.26
N PHE A 261 1.09 17.53 -23.68
CA PHE A 261 1.26 17.11 -25.08
C PHE A 261 -0.06 17.06 -25.85
N ASN A 262 -1.15 17.61 -25.32
CA ASN A 262 -2.55 17.54 -25.78
C ASN A 262 -3.23 16.17 -25.58
N PHE A 263 -2.51 15.06 -25.77
CA PHE A 263 -3.07 13.70 -25.64
C PHE A 263 -2.68 12.99 -24.33
N PHE A 264 -1.60 13.42 -23.69
CA PHE A 264 -1.27 13.07 -22.31
C PHE A 264 -0.50 14.21 -21.65
N VAL A 265 -0.45 14.18 -20.32
CA VAL A 265 0.37 15.09 -19.51
C VAL A 265 1.55 14.35 -18.91
N LEU A 266 2.77 14.82 -19.15
CA LEU A 266 3.95 14.34 -18.42
C LEU A 266 4.07 15.09 -17.10
N ARG A 267 4.33 14.36 -16.02
CA ARG A 267 4.45 14.92 -14.68
C ARG A 267 5.79 14.61 -14.04
N LEU A 268 6.37 15.64 -13.42
CA LEU A 268 7.56 15.56 -12.59
C LEU A 268 7.22 16.16 -11.24
N ASP A 269 7.19 15.35 -10.19
CA ASP A 269 6.84 15.78 -8.84
C ASP A 269 8.02 15.60 -7.88
N THR A 270 8.25 16.61 -7.03
CA THR A 270 9.17 16.52 -5.89
C THR A 270 8.34 16.65 -4.62
N ALA A 271 8.35 15.59 -3.80
CA ALA A 271 7.54 15.50 -2.59
C ALA A 271 8.39 15.31 -1.34
N PHE A 272 7.94 15.91 -0.24
CA PHE A 272 8.61 15.94 1.05
C PHE A 272 7.67 15.40 2.13
N LYS A 273 8.24 14.64 3.07
CA LYS A 273 7.53 14.13 4.24
C LYS A 273 7.40 15.25 5.28
N THR A 274 6.27 15.95 5.25
CA THR A 274 5.98 17.07 6.14
C THR A 274 5.60 16.60 7.54
N TYR A 275 4.82 15.52 7.64
CA TYR A 275 4.53 14.83 8.90
C TYR A 275 4.68 13.32 8.73
N ASN A 276 5.61 12.73 9.49
CA ASN A 276 5.91 11.30 9.43
C ASN A 276 5.47 10.59 10.74
N PRO A 277 4.37 9.82 10.73
CA PRO A 277 3.83 9.20 11.94
C PRO A 277 4.72 8.11 12.54
N ALA A 278 5.59 7.49 11.72
CA ALA A 278 6.53 6.45 12.12
C ALA A 278 7.71 6.97 12.98
N LYS A 279 7.81 8.29 13.16
CA LYS A 279 8.80 8.91 14.05
C LYS A 279 8.23 9.08 15.46
N GLU A 280 9.14 9.18 16.42
CA GLU A 280 8.82 9.66 17.76
C GLU A 280 8.07 11.00 17.69
N LYS A 281 7.11 11.21 18.61
CA LYS A 281 6.17 12.35 18.57
C LYS A 281 6.84 13.72 18.38
N SER A 282 7.99 13.95 19.03
CA SER A 282 8.76 15.20 18.93
C SER A 282 9.42 15.43 17.57
N ASN A 283 9.56 14.37 16.76
CA ASN A 283 10.30 14.35 15.49
C ASN A 283 9.40 14.12 14.26
N ARG A 284 8.07 14.15 14.41
CA ARG A 284 7.15 13.87 13.31
C ARG A 284 7.09 14.99 12.27
N TRP A 285 7.17 16.25 12.71
CA TRP A 285 7.04 17.41 11.84
C TRP A 285 8.37 17.84 11.22
N PHE A 286 8.38 18.07 9.92
CA PHE A 286 9.46 18.67 9.11
C PHE A 286 10.83 17.99 9.17
N LYS A 287 10.99 16.86 9.88
CA LYS A 287 12.31 16.26 10.12
C LYS A 287 12.91 15.54 8.91
N ASP A 288 12.04 15.19 7.97
CA ASP A 288 12.39 14.62 6.68
C ASP A 288 12.21 15.63 5.53
N PHE A 289 12.00 16.92 5.84
CA PHE A 289 11.78 17.98 4.86
C PHE A 289 13.12 18.54 4.34
N SER A 290 13.74 17.80 3.42
CA SER A 290 15.05 18.15 2.84
C SER A 290 15.22 17.49 1.48
N LEU A 291 15.97 18.14 0.57
CA LEU A 291 16.13 17.66 -0.81
C LEU A 291 16.74 16.26 -0.91
N ASN A 292 17.68 15.91 -0.02
CA ASN A 292 18.29 14.57 0.03
C ASN A 292 17.34 13.46 0.53
N LYS A 293 16.19 13.84 1.11
CA LYS A 293 15.13 12.92 1.54
C LYS A 293 13.86 13.04 0.69
N ALA A 294 13.86 13.94 -0.30
CA ALA A 294 12.72 14.12 -1.19
C ALA A 294 12.49 12.88 -2.04
N VAL A 295 11.22 12.62 -2.36
CA VAL A 295 10.83 11.58 -3.31
C VAL A 295 10.52 12.25 -4.64
N PHE A 296 11.25 11.81 -5.66
CA PHE A 296 11.02 12.22 -7.04
C PHE A 296 10.08 11.23 -7.71
N ASN A 297 9.00 11.73 -8.29
CA ASN A 297 8.03 10.92 -9.00
C ASN A 297 7.94 11.39 -10.46
N ILE A 298 7.84 10.42 -11.37
CA ILE A 298 7.54 10.62 -12.78
C ILE A 298 6.25 9.86 -13.06
N GLY A 299 5.38 10.42 -13.88
CA GLY A 299 4.16 9.73 -14.30
C GLY A 299 3.56 10.31 -15.58
N ILE A 300 2.45 9.70 -15.98
CA ILE A 300 1.68 10.08 -17.16
C ILE A 300 0.25 10.32 -16.70
N ASN A 301 -0.36 11.39 -17.22
CA ASN A 301 -1.67 11.91 -16.83
C ASN A 301 -1.76 12.36 -15.37
N TYR A 302 -2.89 12.95 -15.00
CA TYR A 302 -3.12 13.43 -13.65
C TYR A 302 -3.28 12.28 -12.65
N PRO A 303 -2.88 12.47 -11.37
CA PRO A 303 -2.96 11.43 -10.34
C PRO A 303 -4.41 11.07 -10.00
N PHE A 304 -5.29 12.05 -10.17
CA PHE A 304 -6.71 12.06 -9.94
C PHE A 304 -7.29 13.25 -10.69
#